data_AF-A0A165D933-F1
#
_entry.id   AF-A0A165D933-F1
#
_cell.length_a   1.000
_cell.length_b   1.000
_cell.length_c   1.000
_cell.angle_alpha   90.00
_cell.angle_beta   90.00
_cell.angle_gamma   90.00
#
_symmetry.space_group_name_H-M   'P 1'
#
loop_
_entity.id
_entity.type
_entity.pdbx_description
1 polymer ?
#
loop_
_entity_poly.entity_id
_entity_poly.type
_entity_poly.pdbx_seq_one_letter_code
_entity_poly.pdbx_strand_id
1 'polypeptide(L)' 'AVICLDNQAAIVRAQAPRAKSGQVITDAIHVALKRIRAIRPDFRLELIWVPGHEDIAGNELADLHAKQAS' A
#
# COMPACT_ATOMS: atom_id res chain seq x y z
N ALA A 1 -10.69 1.29 -6.61
CA ALA A 1 -9.30 1.05 -7.04
C ALA A 1 -8.71 -0.06 -6.18
N VAL A 2 -7.83 -0.86 -6.76
CA VAL A 2 -7.21 -2.01 -6.10
C VAL A 2 -5.70 -1.81 -6.13
N ILE A 3 -5.02 -2.07 -5.02
CA ILE A 3 -3.56 -2.11 -4.92
C ILE A 3 -3.17 -3.47 -4.35
N CYS A 4 -2.33 -4.19 -5.07
CA CYS A 4 -1.75 -5.46 -4.61
C CYS A 4 -0.45 -5.18 -3.85
N LEU A 5 -0.26 -5.88 -2.73
CA LEU A 5 0.91 -5.73 -1.86
C LEU A 5 1.37 -7.10 -1.37
N ASP A 6 2.68 -7.34 -1.36
CA ASP A 6 3.28 -8.53 -0.74
C ASP A 6 3.66 -8.33 0.73
N ASN A 7 3.87 -7.07 1.13
CA ASN A 7 4.22 -6.69 2.49
C ASN A 7 3.00 -6.74 3.42
N GLN A 8 2.80 -7.89 4.07
CA GLN A 8 1.74 -8.10 5.07
C GLN A 8 1.78 -7.07 6.21
N ALA A 9 2.97 -6.67 6.65
CA ALA A 9 3.10 -5.68 7.72
C ALA A 9 2.59 -4.29 7.29
N ALA A 10 2.76 -3.93 6.01
CA ALA A 10 2.22 -2.69 5.46
C ALA A 10 0.69 -2.72 5.40
N ILE A 11 0.09 -3.84 4.97
CA ILE A 11 -1.37 -4.03 4.95
C ILE A 11 -1.95 -3.90 6.36
N VAL A 12 -1.38 -4.59 7.34
CA VAL A 12 -1.84 -4.54 8.73
C VAL A 12 -1.75 -3.12 9.29
N ARG A 13 -0.66 -2.38 9.01
CA ARG A 13 -0.49 -1.01 9.49
C ARG A 13 -1.43 -0.01 8.82
N ALA A 14 -1.77 -0.23 7.54
CA ALA A 14 -2.75 0.60 6.83
C ALA A 14 -4.17 0.45 7.42
N GLN A 15 -4.49 -0.70 8.02
CA GLN A 15 -5.77 -0.94 8.68
C GLN A 15 -5.77 -0.50 10.16
N ALA A 16 -4.64 -0.61 10.85
CA ALA A 16 -4.51 -0.30 12.27
C ALA A 16 -3.24 0.55 12.54
N PRO A 17 -3.32 1.88 12.37
CA PRO A 17 -2.20 2.77 12.65
C PRO A 17 -1.77 2.68 14.12
N ARG A 18 -0.46 2.63 14.37
CA ARG A 18 0.13 2.58 15.72
C ARG A 18 1.40 3.41 15.75
N ALA A 19 1.57 4.19 16.82
CA ALA A 19 2.77 4.99 17.06
C ALA A 19 4.05 4.14 17.05
N LYS A 20 4.69 4.03 15.89
CA LYS A 20 5.98 3.37 15.62
C LYS A 20 6.68 4.13 14.48
N SER A 21 7.98 3.91 14.27
CA SER A 21 8.81 4.62 13.28
C SER A 21 8.24 4.68 11.85
N GLY A 22 7.41 3.71 11.43
CA GLY A 22 6.73 3.69 10.12
C GLY A 22 5.43 4.53 10.03
N GLN A 23 5.04 5.22 11.09
CA GLN A 23 3.77 5.96 11.16
C GLN A 23 3.70 7.10 10.14
N VAL A 24 4.82 7.79 9.88
CA VAL A 24 4.87 8.93 8.93
C VAL A 24 4.38 8.54 7.53
N ILE A 25 4.80 7.37 7.03
CA ILE A 25 4.39 6.88 5.71
C ILE A 25 2.89 6.49 5.74
N THR A 26 2.44 5.85 6.82
CA THR A 26 1.04 5.45 6.99
C THR A 26 0.12 6.69 7.03
N ASP A 27 0.55 7.75 7.72
CA ASP A 27 -0.16 9.02 7.78
C ASP A 27 -0.23 9.69 6.41
N ALA A 28 0.88 9.71 5.65
CA ALA A 28 0.91 10.25 4.30
C ALA A 28 -0.09 9.54 3.38
N ILE A 29 -0.19 8.21 3.46
CA ILE A 29 -1.17 7.41 2.72
C ILE A 29 -2.61 7.81 3.11
N HIS A 30 -2.90 7.94 4.42
CA HIS A 30 -4.23 8.36 4.88
C HIS A 30 -4.58 9.78 4.45
N VAL A 31 -3.62 10.71 4.47
CA VAL A 31 -3.81 12.09 3.98
C VAL A 31 -4.12 12.08 2.49
N ALA A 32 -3.39 11.30 1.69
CA ALA A 32 -3.67 11.16 0.25
C ALA A 32 -5.08 10.60 0.00
N LEU A 33 -5.48 9.55 0.74
CA LEU A 33 -6.82 8.97 0.61
C LEU A 33 -7.92 9.96 1.01
N LYS A 34 -7.72 10.74 2.08
CA LYS A 34 -8.66 11.80 2.49
C LYS A 34 -8.82 12.86 1.40
N ARG A 35 -7.73 13.28 0.76
CA ARG A 35 -7.79 14.24 -0.36
C ARG A 35 -8.57 13.69 -1.55
N ILE A 36 -8.35 12.42 -1.90
CA ILE A 36 -9.10 11.78 -2.99
C ILE A 36 -10.59 11.71 -2.65
N ARG A 37 -10.93 11.31 -1.42
CA ARG A 37 -12.33 11.21 -0.97
C ARG A 37 -13.04 12.55 -0.86
N ALA A 38 -12.32 13.64 -0.60
CA ALA A 38 -12.90 14.98 -0.64
C ALA A 38 -13.40 15.38 -2.05
N ILE A 39 -12.77 14.84 -3.11
CA ILE A 39 -13.16 15.08 -4.51
C ILE A 39 -14.12 14.00 -5.01
N ARG A 40 -13.95 12.75 -4.55
CA ARG A 40 -14.73 11.56 -4.94
C ARG A 40 -15.19 10.81 -3.69
N PRO A 41 -16.32 11.19 -3.07
CA PRO A 41 -16.79 10.60 -1.81
C PRO A 41 -16.95 9.09 -1.86
N ASP A 42 -17.40 8.55 -3.00
CA ASP A 42 -17.64 7.12 -3.20
C ASP A 42 -16.37 6.33 -3.55
N PHE A 43 -15.20 6.97 -3.54
CA PHE A 43 -13.95 6.30 -3.86
C PHE A 43 -13.60 5.23 -2.82
N ARG A 44 -13.61 3.97 -3.28
CA ARG A 44 -13.16 2.80 -2.53
C ARG A 44 -11.75 2.41 -2.96
N LEU A 45 -10.88 2.22 -1.99
CA LEU A 45 -9.55 1.66 -2.15
C LEU A 45 -9.52 0.31 -1.44
N GLU A 46 -9.12 -0.72 -2.16
CA GLU A 46 -8.96 -2.08 -1.65
C GLU A 46 -7.48 -2.46 -1.71
N LEU A 47 -6.97 -3.01 -0.61
CA LEU A 47 -5.62 -3.56 -0.53
C LEU A 47 -5.73 -5.08 -0.55
N ILE A 48 -5.11 -5.71 -1.54
CA ILE A 48 -5.11 -7.18 -1.69
C ILE A 48 -3.71 -7.69 -1.40
N TRP A 49 -3.61 -8.68 -0.52
CA TRP A 49 -2.36 -9.37 -0.32
C TRP A 49 -2.08 -10.33 -1.46
N VAL A 50 -0.85 -10.30 -1.97
CA VAL A 50 -0.34 -11.29 -2.92
C VAL A 50 0.95 -11.89 -2.36
N PRO A 51 1.21 -13.19 -2.55
CA PRO A 51 2.49 -13.77 -2.14
C PRO A 51 3.62 -13.23 -3.04
N GLY A 52 4.78 -12.94 -2.44
CA GLY A 52 5.99 -12.59 -3.18
C GLY A 52 6.75 -13.83 -3.62
N HIS A 53 7.50 -13.73 -4.73
CA HIS A 53 8.33 -14.81 -5.29
C HIS A 53 7.54 -16.05 -5.75
N GLU A 54 6.27 -15.86 -6.11
CA GLU A 54 5.38 -16.89 -6.66
C GLU A 54 5.08 -16.65 -8.15
N ASP A 55 6.03 -16.05 -8.89
CA ASP A 55 5.92 -15.76 -10.33
C ASP A 55 4.73 -14.87 -10.73
N ILE A 56 4.21 -14.06 -9.79
CA ILE A 56 3.19 -13.06 -10.10
C ILE A 56 3.88 -11.90 -10.83
N ALA A 57 3.84 -11.93 -12.17
CA ALA A 57 4.57 -11.01 -13.04
C ALA A 57 4.49 -9.52 -12.63
N GLY A 58 3.31 -9.06 -12.20
CA GLY A 58 3.15 -7.68 -11.72
C GLY A 58 3.85 -7.39 -10.39
N ASN A 59 3.84 -8.34 -9.44
CA ASN A 59 4.52 -8.19 -8.16
C ASN A 59 6.04 -8.26 -8.33
N GLU A 60 6.52 -9.20 -9.15
CA GLU A 60 7.96 -9.34 -9.45
C GLU A 60 8.52 -8.09 -10.13
N LEU A 61 7.77 -7.48 -11.05
CA LEU A 61 8.18 -6.22 -11.68
C LEU A 61 8.22 -5.06 -10.67
N ALA A 62 7.25 -5.01 -9.76
CA ALA A 62 7.23 -4.00 -8.68
C ALA A 62 8.43 -4.16 -7.74
N ASP A 63 8.76 -5.39 -7.33
CA ASP A 63 9.91 -5.70 -6.49
C ASP A 63 11.24 -5.37 -7.19
N LEU A 64 11.38 -5.71 -8.48
CA LEU A 64 12.56 -5.35 -9.28
C LEU A 64 12.78 -3.83 -9.29
N HIS A 65 11.74 -3.04 -9.55
CA HIS A 65 11.85 -1.59 -9.56
C HIS A 65 12.15 -1.01 -8.18
N ALA A 66 11.58 -1.57 -7.11
CA ALA A 66 11.88 -1.15 -5.74
C ALA A 66 13.36 -1.38 -5.39
N LYS A 67 13.92 -2.53 -5.80
CA LYS A 67 15.35 -2.84 -5.65
C LYS A 67 16.25 -1.89 -6.43
N GLN A 68 15.84 -1.47 -7.62
CA GLN A 68 16.60 -0.53 -8.46
C GLN A 68 16.59 0.91 -7.93
N ALA A 69 15.57 1.29 -7.15
CA ALA A 69 15.42 2.64 -6.61
C ALA A 69 16.08 2.84 -5.23
N SER A 70 16.69 1.79 -4.67
CA SER A 70 17.41 1.81 -3.39
C SER A 70 18.83 2.36 -3.55
#